data_AF-A0A7Y2B120-F1
#
_entry.id   AF-A0A7Y2B120-F1
#
_cell.length_a   1.000
_cell.length_b   1.000
_cell.length_c   1.000
_cell.angle_alpha   90.00
_cell.angle_beta   90.00
_cell.angle_gamma   90.00
#
_symmetry.space_group_name_H-M   'P 1'
#
loop_
_entity.id
_entity.type
_entity.pdbx_description
1 polymer ?
#
loop_
_entity_poly.entity_id
_entity_poly.type
_entity_poly.pdbx_seq_one_letter_code
_entity_poly.pdbx_strand_id
1 'polypeptide(L)'
;PEDFVDSTVISNRSRLLARDWFPHRTAEEYAITSDWDDRWRTGGTLDEVIEEAHLSEPWILKGIERFAKDREKRLNRIRETVEAALDA
;
A
#
# COMPACT_ATOMS: atom_id res chain seq x y z
N PRO A 1 16.90 -8.24 0.54
CA PRO A 1 16.76 -7.14 1.54
C PRO A 1 16.35 -5.82 0.89
N GLU A 2 17.04 -5.41 -0.19
CA GLU A 2 16.72 -4.24 -1.00
C GLU A 2 15.30 -4.27 -1.59
N ASP A 3 14.89 -5.38 -2.21
CA ASP A 3 13.55 -5.53 -2.77
C ASP A 3 12.46 -5.40 -1.71
N PHE A 4 12.73 -5.85 -0.48
CA PHE A 4 11.77 -5.74 0.61
C PHE A 4 11.56 -4.29 1.03
N VAL A 5 12.62 -3.47 1.03
CA VAL A 5 12.51 -2.02 1.33
C VAL A 5 11.73 -1.29 0.22
N ASP A 6 11.90 -1.69 -1.04
CA ASP A 6 11.13 -1.18 -2.18
C ASP A 6 9.92 -2.07 -2.52
N SER A 7 9.19 -2.53 -1.49
CA SER A 7 7.97 -3.33 -1.66
C SER A 7 6.76 -2.71 -0.98
N THR A 8 5.57 -3.18 -1.36
CA THR A 8 4.30 -2.92 -0.68
C THR A 8 3.40 -4.17 -0.82
N VAL A 9 2.18 -4.12 -0.28
CA VAL A 9 1.26 -5.26 -0.21
C VAL A 9 -0.02 -4.99 -0.99
N ILE A 10 -0.49 -6.03 -1.68
CA ILE A 10 -1.86 -6.13 -2.21
C ILE A 10 -2.55 -7.25 -1.44
N SER A 11 -3.73 -6.99 -0.88
CA SER A 11 -4.46 -7.98 -0.09
C SER A 11 -5.97 -7.71 -0.11
N ASN A 12 -6.77 -8.77 -0.04
CA ASN A 12 -8.22 -8.68 0.18
C ASN A 12 -8.59 -8.64 1.68
N ARG A 13 -7.60 -8.46 2.55
CA ARG A 13 -7.75 -8.38 4.01
C ARG A 13 -7.48 -6.94 4.47
N SER A 14 -7.67 -6.69 5.76
CA SER A 14 -7.33 -5.41 6.37
C SER A 14 -5.82 -5.16 6.37
N ARG A 15 -5.45 -3.88 6.25
CA ARG A 15 -4.06 -3.40 6.28
C ARG A 15 -3.30 -3.85 7.52
N LEU A 16 -3.98 -3.89 8.67
CA LEU A 16 -3.37 -4.30 9.94
C LEU A 16 -2.85 -5.74 9.93
N LEU A 17 -3.48 -6.64 9.17
CA LEU A 17 -3.04 -8.04 9.08
C LEU A 17 -1.78 -8.21 8.22
N ALA A 18 -1.42 -7.20 7.44
CA ALA A 18 -0.20 -7.18 6.62
C ALA A 18 0.96 -6.45 7.32
N ARG A 19 0.83 -6.07 8.60
CA ARG A 19 1.81 -5.23 9.30
C ARG A 19 3.24 -5.77 9.27
N ASP A 20 3.41 -7.09 9.38
CA ASP A 20 4.73 -7.73 9.37
C ASP A 20 5.41 -7.70 7.99
N TRP A 21 4.65 -7.33 6.95
CA TRP A 21 5.11 -7.24 5.57
C TRP A 21 5.39 -5.81 5.12
N PHE A 22 5.22 -4.82 6.01
CA PHE A 22 5.60 -3.43 5.71
C PHE A 22 7.00 -3.14 6.27
N PRO A 23 8.00 -2.81 5.43
CA PRO A 23 9.32 -2.42 5.89
C PRO A 23 9.31 -1.08 6.66
N HIS A 24 8.37 -0.19 6.36
CA HIS A 24 8.21 1.13 6.96
C HIS A 24 6.86 1.75 6.56
N ARG A 25 6.48 2.87 7.23
CA ARG A 25 5.22 3.59 6.96
C ARG A 25 5.06 4.03 5.52
N THR A 26 6.14 4.43 4.85
CA THR A 26 6.06 4.82 3.42
C THR A 26 5.64 3.67 2.51
N ALA A 27 5.89 2.41 2.86
CA ALA A 27 5.43 1.27 2.08
C ALA A 27 3.93 1.01 2.32
N GLU A 28 3.47 1.19 3.56
CA GLU A 28 2.06 1.08 3.96
C GLU A 28 1.16 2.06 3.19
N GLU A 29 1.64 3.28 2.89
CA GLU A 29 0.91 4.30 2.11
C GLU A 29 0.56 3.89 0.66
N TYR A 30 1.25 2.87 0.13
CA TYR A 30 1.04 2.34 -1.22
C TYR A 30 0.31 0.99 -1.21
N ALA A 31 -0.06 0.48 -0.03
CA ALA A 31 -0.76 -0.79 0.07
C ALA A 31 -2.14 -0.71 -0.58
N ILE A 32 -2.55 -1.79 -1.22
CA ILE A 32 -3.88 -1.96 -1.78
C ILE A 32 -4.60 -2.99 -0.91
N THR A 33 -5.47 -2.52 -0.03
CA THR A 33 -6.19 -3.34 0.95
C THR A 33 -7.67 -3.02 0.95
N SER A 34 -8.50 -3.97 1.40
CA SER A 34 -9.96 -3.83 1.36
C SER A 34 -10.50 -2.68 2.24
N ASP A 35 -9.71 -2.26 3.23
CA ASP A 35 -9.99 -1.21 4.22
C ASP A 35 -9.22 0.09 3.91
N TRP A 36 -8.99 0.41 2.63
CA TRP A 36 -8.24 1.58 2.20
C TRP A 36 -8.76 2.92 2.77
N ASP A 37 -10.02 2.97 3.17
CA ASP A 37 -10.75 4.12 3.74
C ASP A 37 -11.14 3.93 5.21
N ASP A 38 -10.57 2.93 5.89
CA ASP A 38 -10.84 2.55 7.28
C ASP A 38 -12.34 2.25 7.57
N ARG A 39 -13.05 1.66 6.60
CA ARG A 39 -14.47 1.26 6.72
C ARG A 39 -14.70 -0.23 6.42
N TRP A 40 -15.79 -0.75 6.95
CA TRP A 40 -16.31 -2.06 6.58
C TRP A 40 -16.94 -1.99 5.18
N ARG A 41 -16.68 -3.00 4.35
CA ARG A 41 -17.37 -3.16 3.06
C ARG A 41 -18.83 -3.52 3.26
N THR A 42 -19.67 -3.05 2.37
CA THR A 42 -21.08 -3.44 2.33
C THR A 42 -21.23 -4.90 1.89
N GLY A 43 -22.40 -5.47 2.13
CA GLY A 43 -22.79 -6.75 1.53
C GLY A 43 -23.44 -6.51 0.17
N GLY A 44 -23.41 -7.51 -0.70
CA GLY A 44 -23.97 -7.42 -2.05
C GLY A 44 -23.42 -8.50 -2.95
N THR A 45 -23.41 -8.21 -4.25
CA THR A 45 -22.74 -9.04 -5.25
C THR A 45 -21.21 -8.95 -5.11
N LEU A 46 -20.49 -9.93 -5.65
CA LEU A 46 -19.03 -9.91 -5.68
C LEU A 46 -18.50 -8.63 -6.34
N ASP A 47 -19.07 -8.24 -7.47
CA ASP A 47 -18.62 -7.10 -8.25
C ASP A 47 -18.77 -5.78 -7.47
N GLU A 48 -19.88 -5.60 -6.75
CA GLU A 48 -20.10 -4.45 -5.87
C GLU A 48 -19.06 -4.38 -4.75
N VAL A 49 -18.82 -5.51 -4.07
CA VAL A 49 -17.86 -5.57 -2.95
C VAL A 49 -16.42 -5.35 -3.43
N ILE A 50 -16.05 -5.92 -4.58
CA ILE A 50 -14.72 -5.78 -5.16
C ILE A 50 -14.47 -4.35 -5.63
N GLU A 51 -15.48 -3.70 -6.22
CA GLU A 51 -15.39 -2.30 -6.62
C GLU A 51 -15.28 -1.38 -5.40
N GLU A 52 -16.12 -1.56 -4.37
CA GLU A 52 -16.04 -0.78 -3.12
C GLU A 52 -14.68 -0.95 -2.41
N ALA A 53 -14.13 -2.17 -2.43
CA ALA A 53 -12.82 -2.46 -1.85
C ALA A 53 -11.64 -1.92 -2.66
N HIS A 54 -11.86 -1.33 -3.85
CA HIS A 54 -10.81 -0.95 -4.80
C HIS A 54 -9.90 -2.15 -5.16
N LEU A 55 -10.49 -3.33 -5.31
CA LEU A 55 -9.80 -4.56 -5.70
C LEU A 55 -10.18 -5.02 -7.12
N SER A 56 -10.97 -4.24 -7.86
CA SER A 56 -11.21 -4.51 -9.27
C SER A 56 -9.93 -4.28 -10.09
N GLU A 57 -9.87 -4.89 -11.28
CA GLU A 57 -8.71 -4.79 -12.17
C GLU A 57 -8.25 -3.32 -12.40
N PRO A 58 -9.14 -2.35 -12.70
CA PRO A 58 -8.74 -0.97 -12.89
C PRO A 58 -8.09 -0.33 -11.65
N TRP A 59 -8.60 -0.63 -10.46
CA TRP A 59 -8.05 -0.09 -9.21
C TRP A 59 -6.69 -0.70 -8.87
N ILE A 60 -6.53 -2.01 -9.04
CA ILE A 60 -5.25 -2.70 -8.84
C ILE A 60 -4.21 -2.13 -9.80
N LEU A 61 -4.54 -2.01 -11.09
CA LEU A 61 -3.62 -1.45 -12.09
C LEU A 61 -3.23 -0.01 -11.72
N LYS A 62 -4.19 0.84 -11.35
CA LYS A 62 -3.94 2.22 -10.92
C LYS A 62 -3.00 2.28 -9.71
N GLY A 63 -3.16 1.38 -8.75
CA GLY A 63 -2.28 1.29 -7.58
C GLY A 63 -0.87 0.84 -7.94
N ILE A 64 -0.72 -0.19 -8.79
CA ILE A 64 0.58 -0.66 -9.30
C ILE A 64 1.28 0.45 -10.08
N GLU A 65 0.57 1.15 -10.97
CA GLU A 65 1.12 2.25 -11.73
C GLU A 65 1.61 3.38 -10.84
N ARG A 66 0.82 3.77 -9.82
CA ARG A 66 1.24 4.77 -8.83
C ARG A 66 2.51 4.31 -8.11
N PHE A 67 2.56 3.06 -7.66
CA PHE A 67 3.73 2.50 -6.99
C PHE A 67 4.98 2.52 -7.90
N ALA A 68 4.85 2.14 -9.17
CA ALA A 68 5.96 2.15 -10.12
C ALA A 68 6.41 3.58 -10.45
N LYS A 69 5.48 4.50 -10.74
CA LYS A 69 5.75 5.90 -11.12
C LYS A 69 6.40 6.69 -9.98
N ASP A 70 5.97 6.47 -8.74
CA ASP A 70 6.46 7.22 -7.58
C ASP A 70 7.80 6.70 -7.02
N ARG A 71 8.42 5.68 -7.63
CA ARG A 71 9.56 4.96 -7.05
C ARG A 71 10.68 5.88 -6.56
N GLU A 72 11.15 6.81 -7.40
CA GLU A 72 12.22 7.74 -7.04
C GLU A 72 11.85 8.62 -5.85
N LYS A 73 10.66 9.24 -5.90
CA LYS A 73 10.11 10.05 -4.81
C LYS A 73 10.01 9.25 -3.51
N ARG A 74 9.57 7.99 -3.60
CA ARG A 74 9.40 7.11 -2.44
C ARG A 74 10.74 6.73 -1.80
N LEU A 75 11.73 6.37 -2.60
CA LEU A 75 13.08 6.05 -2.12
C LEU A 75 13.79 7.27 -1.51
N ASN A 76 13.60 8.46 -2.08
CA ASN A 76 14.14 9.70 -1.50
C ASN A 76 13.54 9.97 -0.11
N ARG A 77 12.21 9.83 0.08
CA ARG A 77 11.57 9.97 1.40
C ARG A 77 12.12 8.99 2.44
N ILE A 78 12.37 7.73 2.03
CA ILE A 78 12.94 6.71 2.92
C ILE A 78 14.36 7.12 3.34
N ARG A 79 15.18 7.57 2.38
CA ARG A 79 16.53 8.08 2.65
C ARG A 79 16.51 9.25 3.64
N GLU A 80 15.71 10.28 3.36
CA GLU A 80 15.57 11.47 4.21
C GLU A 80 15.15 11.10 5.64
N THR A 81 14.25 10.11 5.79
CA THR A 81 13.82 9.62 7.11
C THR A 81 14.97 8.97 7.88
N VAL A 82 15.81 8.19 7.21
CA VAL A 82 16.98 7.55 7.83
C VAL A 82 18.05 8.59 8.17
N GLU A 83 18.33 9.54 7.27
CA GLU A 83 19.27 10.64 7.50
C GLU A 83 18.84 11.49 8.71
N ALA A 84 17.58 11.92 8.76
CA ALA A 84 17.06 12.68 9.89
C ALA A 84 17.13 11.92 11.23
N ALA A 85 17.02 10.59 11.22
CA ALA A 85 17.16 9.78 12.42
C ALA A 85 18.63 9.62 12.89
N LEU A 86 19.60 9.73 11.97
CA LEU A 86 21.02 9.73 12.32
C LEU A 86 21.47 11.07 12.93
N ASP A 87 20.82 12.16 12.54
CA ASP A 87 21.11 13.51 13.03
C ASP A 87 20.44 13.86 14.37
N ALA A 88 19.52 13.01 14.86
CA ALA A 88 18.74 13.20 16.10
C ALA A 88 19.46 12.70 17.35
#